data_AF-A0A538HV47-F1
#
_entry.id   AF-A0A538HV47-F1
#
_cell.length_a   1.000
_cell.length_b   1.000
_cell.length_c   1.000
_cell.angle_alpha   90.00
_cell.angle_beta   90.00
_cell.angle_gamma   90.00
#
_symmetry.space_group_name_H-M   'P 1'
#
loop_
_entity.id
_entity.type
_entity.pdbx_description
1 polymer ?
#
loop_
_entity_poly.entity_id
_entity_poly.type
_entity_poly.pdbx_seq_one_letter_code
_entity_poly.pdbx_strand_id
1 'polypeptide(L)'
;MRCGSSRSKAFPRLASSRSTSSHRSRSRAANTRPRRSPSSWASCPRSQDEHRSPSARVHRGNQVSPVLSPSSRERGEPLRSPHPSSCSWAGAQPVSPQTGRRAGRRTALFLLYQWDLTGQPLASLYEGEPDEFATELAGAVSARAEDLDRRVTESSDEWAAERMGTLERNILRIGVYELEERTVPPEVAINEAVVLAKRYASDDAARLVNGILGKIAREEAAA
;
A
#
# COMPACT_ATOMS: atom_id res chain seq x y z
N MET A 1 68.41 -9.51 7.96
CA MET A 1 68.45 -8.06 7.71
C MET A 1 68.85 -7.81 6.25
N ARG A 2 68.24 -6.79 5.63
CA ARG A 2 68.26 -6.37 4.20
C ARG A 2 67.15 -6.97 3.33
N CYS A 3 66.05 -6.21 3.24
CA CYS A 3 65.01 -6.32 2.23
C CYS A 3 64.76 -4.90 1.68
N GLY A 4 64.53 -4.79 0.36
CA GLY A 4 63.80 -3.67 -0.24
C GLY A 4 64.63 -2.64 -1.00
N SER A 5 64.74 -2.81 -2.33
CA SER A 5 64.94 -1.68 -3.25
C SER A 5 63.88 -1.74 -4.35
N SER A 6 63.06 -0.68 -4.35
CA SER A 6 62.35 -0.03 -5.46
C SER A 6 61.97 -0.83 -6.72
N ARG A 7 60.66 -0.94 -6.97
CA ARG A 7 60.13 -0.92 -8.34
C ARG A 7 59.18 0.26 -8.51
N SER A 8 59.62 1.17 -9.38
CA SER A 8 58.93 2.37 -9.81
C SER A 8 57.73 2.04 -10.69
N LYS A 9 56.68 2.83 -10.50
CA LYS A 9 55.43 2.87 -11.27
C LYS A 9 55.69 3.28 -12.72
N ALA A 10 55.07 2.58 -13.68
CA ALA A 10 54.95 3.03 -15.06
C ALA A 10 53.46 3.18 -15.41
N PHE A 11 53.03 4.41 -15.65
CA PHE A 11 51.71 4.75 -16.21
C PHE A 11 51.83 4.84 -17.74
N PRO A 12 50.97 4.18 -18.53
CA PRO A 12 50.92 4.39 -19.97
C PRO A 12 50.14 5.67 -20.34
N ARG A 13 50.68 6.36 -21.35
CA ARG A 13 50.24 7.64 -21.90
C ARG A 13 48.93 7.52 -22.68
N LEU A 14 48.08 8.53 -22.51
CA LEU A 14 46.85 8.81 -23.24
C LEU A 14 47.10 8.94 -24.76
N ALA A 15 46.35 8.18 -25.55
CA ALA A 15 46.20 8.38 -26.99
C ALA A 15 44.90 9.17 -27.23
N SER A 16 45.03 10.39 -27.77
CA SER A 16 43.89 11.19 -28.22
C SER A 16 43.57 10.82 -29.66
N SER A 17 42.32 10.45 -29.94
CA SER A 17 41.80 10.35 -31.31
C SER A 17 40.43 11.01 -31.41
N ARG A 18 40.47 12.22 -31.96
CA ARG A 18 39.51 12.92 -32.84
C ARG A 18 38.05 12.43 -32.86
N SER A 19 37.15 13.36 -32.53
CA SER A 19 35.77 13.38 -33.02
C SER A 19 35.43 14.79 -33.51
N THR A 20 35.36 14.96 -34.83
CA THR A 20 34.87 16.16 -35.50
C THR A 20 33.36 16.28 -35.33
N SER A 21 32.88 17.19 -34.49
CA SER A 21 31.46 17.51 -34.38
C SER A 21 31.03 18.46 -35.50
N SER A 22 30.28 17.93 -36.48
CA SER A 22 29.64 18.73 -37.52
C SER A 22 28.49 19.53 -36.91
N HIS A 23 28.51 20.81 -37.23
CA HIS A 23 27.51 21.81 -36.87
C HIS A 23 26.21 21.51 -37.64
N ARG A 24 25.17 21.03 -36.97
CA ARG A 24 23.82 20.96 -37.56
C ARG A 24 22.86 21.82 -36.76
N SER A 25 22.71 23.04 -37.25
CA SER A 25 21.64 23.98 -36.93
C SER A 25 20.28 23.36 -37.27
N ARG A 26 19.42 23.21 -36.26
CA ARG A 26 17.98 23.04 -36.43
C ARG A 26 17.22 23.95 -35.48
N SER A 27 16.84 25.10 -36.05
CA SER A 27 15.50 25.70 -35.96
C SER A 27 14.72 25.51 -34.66
N ARG A 28 14.69 26.58 -33.85
CA ARG A 28 13.61 26.86 -32.88
C ARG A 28 12.29 26.99 -33.64
N ALA A 29 11.48 25.94 -33.64
CA ALA A 29 10.06 26.05 -33.99
C ALA A 29 9.30 26.53 -32.74
N ALA A 30 8.67 27.68 -32.88
CA ALA A 30 7.76 28.27 -31.91
C ALA A 30 6.57 27.32 -31.68
N ASN A 31 6.38 26.85 -30.44
CA ASN A 31 5.14 26.21 -30.03
C ASN A 31 4.25 27.24 -29.34
N THR A 32 3.43 27.91 -30.16
CA THR A 32 2.36 28.81 -29.75
C THR A 32 1.27 28.00 -29.03
N ARG A 33 1.22 28.10 -27.70
CA ARG A 33 0.06 27.67 -26.90
C ARG A 33 -1.16 28.52 -27.30
N PRO A 34 -2.31 27.94 -27.65
CA PRO A 34 -3.54 28.73 -27.75
C PRO A 34 -3.98 29.15 -26.35
N ARG A 35 -4.03 30.46 -26.12
CA ARG A 35 -4.70 31.09 -24.98
C ARG A 35 -6.20 30.78 -25.06
N ARG A 36 -6.73 29.97 -24.13
CA ARG A 36 -8.18 29.93 -23.89
C ARG A 36 -8.56 31.16 -23.08
N SER A 37 -9.44 31.97 -23.67
CA SER A 37 -10.06 33.15 -23.05
C SER A 37 -11.07 32.73 -21.98
N PRO A 38 -11.19 33.44 -20.85
CA PRO A 38 -12.29 33.28 -19.91
C PRO A 38 -13.44 34.19 -20.35
N SER A 39 -14.57 33.61 -20.75
CA SER A 39 -15.78 34.40 -20.99
C SER A 39 -17.00 33.68 -20.42
N SER A 40 -17.74 34.43 -19.60
CA SER A 40 -19.17 34.30 -19.34
C SER A 40 -19.61 33.21 -18.36
N TRP A 41 -19.39 33.45 -17.06
CA TRP A 41 -20.33 32.98 -16.03
C TRP A 41 -21.50 33.97 -15.97
N ALA A 42 -22.47 33.74 -16.85
CA ALA A 42 -23.75 34.43 -16.80
C ALA A 42 -24.68 33.69 -15.83
N SER A 43 -24.89 34.34 -14.68
CA SER A 43 -26.11 34.41 -13.88
C SER A 43 -27.20 33.34 -14.09
N CYS A 44 -27.39 32.47 -13.09
CA CYS A 44 -28.66 31.80 -12.85
C CYS A 44 -29.31 32.38 -11.57
N PRO A 45 -30.59 32.81 -11.61
CA PRO A 45 -31.25 33.44 -10.49
C PRO A 45 -31.67 32.41 -9.43
N ARG A 46 -31.45 32.81 -8.18
CA ARG A 46 -31.86 32.13 -6.95
C ARG A 46 -33.36 32.35 -6.75
N SER A 47 -34.19 31.34 -7.02
CA SER A 47 -35.60 31.37 -6.65
C SER A 47 -35.72 31.08 -5.14
N GLN A 48 -36.15 32.09 -4.41
CA GLN A 48 -36.71 31.98 -3.07
C GLN A 48 -38.08 31.31 -3.21
N ASP A 49 -38.37 30.33 -2.36
CA ASP A 49 -39.74 30.04 -1.96
C ASP A 49 -39.75 29.81 -0.44
N GLU A 50 -40.33 30.80 0.23
CA GLU A 50 -40.69 30.82 1.64
C GLU A 50 -42.04 30.14 1.87
N HIS A 51 -42.27 29.75 3.13
CA HIS A 51 -43.52 29.30 3.74
C HIS A 51 -43.86 27.82 3.48
N ARG A 52 -44.14 26.98 4.49
CA ARG A 52 -45.02 27.23 5.64
C ARG A 52 -44.90 26.05 6.63
N SER A 53 -44.62 26.30 7.91
CA SER A 53 -45.02 25.39 9.01
C SER A 53 -46.52 25.61 9.31
N PRO A 54 -47.26 24.62 9.84
CA PRO A 54 -47.47 24.61 11.29
C PRO A 54 -47.65 23.22 11.95
N SER A 55 -47.02 23.11 13.13
CA SER A 55 -47.49 22.57 14.42
C SER A 55 -48.69 21.60 14.50
N ALA A 56 -48.49 20.50 15.25
CA ALA A 56 -49.35 19.92 16.30
C ALA A 56 -49.03 18.41 16.45
N ARG A 57 -49.22 17.68 17.56
CA ARG A 57 -49.44 17.93 19.00
C ARG A 57 -49.45 16.51 19.64
N VAL A 58 -48.76 16.40 20.78
CA VAL A 58 -48.83 15.44 21.91
C VAL A 58 -50.01 14.44 21.99
N HIS A 59 -49.71 13.17 22.29
CA HIS A 59 -50.40 12.24 23.23
C HIS A 59 -49.36 11.21 23.71
N ARG A 60 -48.81 11.20 24.94
CA ARG A 60 -49.31 10.85 26.29
C ARG A 60 -49.91 9.44 26.45
N GLY A 61 -49.09 8.52 26.99
CA GLY A 61 -49.38 7.50 28.02
C GLY A 61 -50.37 6.36 27.73
N ASN A 62 -50.03 5.12 28.10
CA ASN A 62 -50.42 4.56 29.40
C ASN A 62 -49.96 3.10 29.55
N GLN A 63 -49.45 2.79 30.74
CA GLN A 63 -49.13 1.46 31.27
C GLN A 63 -50.41 0.80 31.81
N VAL A 64 -50.53 -0.54 31.70
CA VAL A 64 -50.89 -1.44 32.83
C VAL A 64 -50.75 -2.93 32.48
N SER A 65 -49.87 -3.59 33.26
CA SER A 65 -49.80 -4.92 33.92
C SER A 65 -51.00 -5.91 33.87
N PRO A 66 -50.96 -7.05 34.62
CA PRO A 66 -50.07 -8.23 34.56
C PRO A 66 -50.89 -9.55 34.49
N VAL A 67 -50.29 -10.69 34.15
CA VAL A 67 -50.90 -12.01 34.49
C VAL A 67 -49.84 -12.97 35.02
N LEU A 68 -50.12 -13.45 36.23
CA LEU A 68 -49.39 -14.42 37.02
C LEU A 68 -49.54 -15.85 36.45
N SER A 69 -48.48 -16.63 36.65
CA SER A 69 -48.41 -18.09 36.49
C SER A 69 -49.48 -18.84 37.29
N PRO A 70 -49.67 -20.12 36.96
CA PRO A 70 -49.76 -21.14 37.98
C PRO A 70 -48.62 -22.16 37.86
N SER A 71 -48.06 -22.47 39.02
CA SER A 71 -47.15 -23.57 39.33
C SER A 71 -47.67 -24.92 38.84
N SER A 72 -46.77 -25.83 38.44
CA SER A 72 -46.41 -26.99 39.27
C SER A 72 -45.50 -27.96 38.51
N ARG A 73 -44.42 -28.34 39.18
CA ARG A 73 -43.77 -29.67 39.20
C ARG A 73 -43.64 -30.39 37.86
N GLU A 74 -42.40 -30.46 37.36
CA GLU A 74 -41.73 -31.75 37.14
C GLU A 74 -40.23 -31.59 37.44
N ARG A 75 -39.73 -32.32 38.43
CA ARG A 75 -38.30 -32.57 38.58
C ARG A 75 -37.97 -33.74 37.67
N GLY A 76 -37.53 -33.43 36.46
CA GLY A 76 -36.94 -34.35 35.50
C GLY A 76 -35.45 -34.04 35.37
N GLU A 77 -34.66 -35.10 35.38
CA GLU A 77 -33.20 -35.25 35.27
C GLU A 77 -32.40 -34.16 34.54
N PRO A 78 -31.15 -33.85 34.97
CA PRO A 78 -30.26 -33.06 34.16
C PRO A 78 -29.89 -33.86 32.89
N LEU A 79 -30.31 -33.34 31.73
CA LEU A 79 -29.82 -33.80 30.44
C LEU A 79 -28.29 -33.76 30.45
N ARG A 80 -27.67 -34.95 30.36
CA ARG A 80 -26.30 -35.10 29.90
C ARG A 80 -26.19 -34.42 28.54
N SER A 81 -25.41 -33.35 28.48
CA SER A 81 -24.97 -32.75 27.22
C SER A 81 -24.30 -33.84 26.38
N PRO A 82 -24.71 -34.08 25.12
CA PRO A 82 -23.87 -34.80 24.21
C PRO A 82 -22.70 -33.87 23.86
N HIS A 83 -21.51 -34.19 24.37
CA HIS A 83 -20.28 -33.69 23.76
C HIS A 83 -20.29 -34.14 22.29
N PRO A 84 -20.21 -33.23 21.30
CA PRO A 84 -19.81 -33.65 19.97
C PRO A 84 -18.37 -34.15 20.08
N SER A 85 -18.28 -35.48 20.06
CA SER A 85 -17.03 -36.20 19.92
C SER A 85 -16.48 -35.89 18.52
N SER A 86 -15.19 -35.60 18.47
CA SER A 86 -14.35 -35.53 17.26
C SER A 86 -14.81 -34.57 16.15
N CYS A 87 -14.54 -33.28 16.32
CA CYS A 87 -14.00 -32.50 15.19
C CYS A 87 -12.48 -32.67 15.23
N SER A 88 -11.92 -33.53 14.39
CA SER A 88 -10.49 -33.49 14.11
C SER A 88 -10.21 -32.19 13.36
N TRP A 89 -9.69 -31.18 14.04
CA TRP A 89 -8.98 -30.07 13.41
C TRP A 89 -7.63 -30.59 12.90
N ALA A 90 -7.68 -31.57 12.00
CA ALA A 90 -6.52 -32.03 11.27
C ALA A 90 -6.33 -31.07 10.09
N GLY A 91 -5.42 -30.11 10.26
CA GLY A 91 -4.71 -29.52 9.11
C GLY A 91 -4.65 -28.00 9.00
N ALA A 92 -5.39 -27.22 9.79
CA ALA A 92 -5.21 -25.77 9.80
C ALA A 92 -4.29 -25.38 10.96
N GLN A 93 -2.98 -25.34 10.69
CA GLN A 93 -2.04 -24.71 11.62
C GLN A 93 -2.52 -23.27 11.88
N PRO A 94 -2.62 -22.80 13.14
CA PRO A 94 -2.85 -21.38 13.37
C PRO A 94 -1.65 -20.63 12.78
N VAL A 95 -1.86 -19.91 11.69
CA VAL A 95 -0.89 -18.93 11.20
C VAL A 95 -0.66 -17.96 12.36
N SER A 96 0.46 -18.16 13.05
CA SER A 96 0.86 -17.29 14.15
C SER A 96 1.02 -15.89 13.53
N PRO A 97 0.35 -14.85 14.05
CA PRO A 97 0.53 -13.51 13.50
C PRO A 97 2.00 -13.17 13.69
N GLN A 98 2.71 -12.92 12.59
CA GLN A 98 4.13 -12.56 12.59
C GLN A 98 4.27 -11.10 13.04
N THR A 99 3.84 -10.82 14.28
CA THR A 99 3.83 -9.52 14.93
C THR A 99 5.22 -8.86 14.90
N GLY A 100 6.30 -9.64 14.80
CA GLY A 100 7.68 -9.18 14.81
C GLY A 100 8.12 -8.37 13.59
N ARG A 101 7.49 -8.52 12.41
CA ARG A 101 7.95 -7.84 11.17
C ARG A 101 7.11 -6.64 10.75
N ARG A 102 5.97 -6.39 11.42
CA ARG A 102 5.10 -5.25 11.10
C ARG A 102 5.82 -3.91 11.29
N ALA A 103 6.60 -3.77 12.36
CA ALA A 103 7.38 -2.57 12.60
C ALA A 103 8.43 -2.33 11.50
N GLY A 104 9.12 -3.40 11.09
CA GLY A 104 10.12 -3.33 10.02
C GLY A 104 9.53 -2.98 8.65
N ARG A 105 8.37 -3.54 8.26
CA ARG A 105 7.67 -3.14 7.02
C ARG A 105 7.30 -1.65 7.00
N ARG A 106 6.83 -1.15 8.15
CA ARG A 106 6.53 0.28 8.30
C ARG A 106 7.80 1.12 8.13
N THR A 107 8.91 0.72 8.73
CA THR A 107 10.19 1.42 8.57
C THR A 107 10.64 1.37 7.10
N ALA A 108 10.59 0.20 6.45
CA ALA A 108 10.92 0.04 5.03
C ALA A 108 10.09 0.96 4.13
N LEU A 109 8.78 1.09 4.40
CA LEU A 109 7.90 2.01 3.68
C LEU A 109 8.41 3.46 3.76
N PHE A 110 8.83 3.92 4.93
CA PHE A 110 9.35 5.28 5.09
C PHE A 110 10.71 5.48 4.41
N LEU A 111 11.59 4.47 4.46
CA LEU A 111 12.86 4.50 3.73
C LEU A 111 12.63 4.63 2.22
N LEU A 112 11.73 3.82 1.66
CA LEU A 112 11.36 3.85 0.24
C LEU A 112 10.69 5.18 -0.15
N TYR A 113 9.81 5.70 0.70
CA TYR A 113 9.15 6.99 0.48
C TYR A 113 10.16 8.14 0.42
N GLN A 114 11.13 8.18 1.34
CA GLN A 114 12.20 9.17 1.33
C GLN A 114 13.06 9.06 0.06
N TRP A 115 13.45 7.84 -0.31
CA TRP A 115 14.21 7.57 -1.53
C TRP A 115 13.47 8.06 -2.78
N ASP A 116 12.19 7.71 -2.93
CA ASP A 116 11.35 8.12 -4.08
C ASP A 116 11.22 9.65 -4.19
N LEU A 117 11.06 10.35 -3.06
CA LEU A 117 10.86 11.80 -3.07
C LEU A 117 12.14 12.59 -3.30
N THR A 118 13.26 12.12 -2.77
CA THR A 118 14.49 12.91 -2.69
C THR A 118 15.58 12.43 -3.65
N GLY A 119 15.47 11.21 -4.17
CA GLY A 119 16.51 10.55 -4.96
C GLY A 119 17.79 10.25 -4.16
N GLN A 120 17.78 10.45 -2.85
CA GLN A 120 18.92 10.17 -1.96
C GLN A 120 19.00 8.68 -1.66
N PRO A 121 20.20 8.13 -1.33
CA PRO A 121 20.34 6.74 -0.91
C PRO A 121 19.39 6.37 0.25
N LEU A 122 18.96 5.10 0.29
CA LEU A 122 18.15 4.57 1.39
C LEU A 122 18.81 4.84 2.75
N ALA A 123 17.98 5.11 3.75
CA ALA A 123 18.37 5.43 5.13
C ALA A 123 19.25 6.68 5.34
N SER A 124 19.69 7.38 4.29
CA SER A 124 20.52 8.59 4.43
C SER A 124 19.85 9.74 5.21
N LEU A 125 18.51 9.78 5.20
CA LEU A 125 17.69 10.77 5.89
C LEU A 125 16.97 10.19 7.12
N TYR A 126 17.30 8.96 7.51
CA TYR A 126 16.69 8.30 8.66
C TYR A 126 17.51 8.63 9.92
N GLU A 127 16.83 9.04 10.99
CA GLU A 127 17.49 9.33 12.27
C GLU A 127 17.66 8.03 13.08
N GLY A 128 18.92 7.66 13.33
CA GLY A 128 19.28 6.43 14.03
C GLY A 128 19.52 5.25 13.09
N GLU A 129 19.65 4.06 13.65
CA GLU A 129 19.86 2.84 12.87
C GLU A 129 18.49 2.19 12.55
N PRO A 130 18.12 2.06 11.27
CA PRO A 130 16.92 1.32 10.89
C PRO A 130 17.06 -0.16 11.23
N ASP A 131 15.92 -0.81 11.47
CA ASP A 131 15.83 -2.25 11.64
C ASP A 131 16.46 -2.99 10.45
N GLU A 132 17.17 -4.09 10.71
CA GLU A 132 17.88 -4.86 9.68
C GLU A 132 16.92 -5.36 8.61
N PHE A 133 15.79 -5.95 9.02
CA PHE A 133 14.76 -6.41 8.09
C PHE A 133 14.17 -5.25 7.27
N ALA A 134 14.00 -4.07 7.87
CA ALA A 134 13.53 -2.90 7.13
C ALA A 134 14.53 -2.46 6.05
N THR A 135 15.82 -2.51 6.36
CA THR A 135 16.91 -2.12 5.46
C THR A 135 17.04 -3.10 4.29
N GLU A 136 16.99 -4.40 4.59
CA GLU A 136 17.02 -5.46 3.59
C GLU A 136 15.81 -5.38 2.65
N LEU A 137 14.60 -5.26 3.22
CA LEU A 137 13.37 -5.15 2.45
C LEU A 137 13.36 -3.90 1.55
N ALA A 138 13.72 -2.74 2.10
CA ALA A 138 13.78 -1.52 1.31
C ALA A 138 14.85 -1.60 0.21
N GLY A 139 16.01 -2.18 0.52
CA GLY A 139 17.09 -2.42 -0.44
C GLY A 139 16.61 -3.28 -1.61
N ALA A 140 16.04 -4.45 -1.31
CA ALA A 140 15.54 -5.37 -2.33
C ALA A 140 14.41 -4.79 -3.18
N VAL A 141 13.47 -4.06 -2.55
CA VAL A 141 12.38 -3.39 -3.26
C VAL A 141 12.90 -2.27 -4.17
N SER A 142 13.81 -1.42 -3.68
CA SER A 142 14.36 -0.31 -4.48
C SER A 142 15.15 -0.81 -5.70
N ALA A 143 15.88 -1.92 -5.55
CA ALA A 143 16.65 -2.52 -6.64
C ALA A 143 15.77 -3.07 -7.77
N ARG A 144 14.52 -3.39 -7.48
CA ARG A 144 13.54 -3.96 -8.43
C ARG A 144 12.38 -2.99 -8.72
N ALA A 145 12.51 -1.71 -8.36
CA ALA A 145 11.39 -0.77 -8.36
C ALA A 145 10.69 -0.64 -9.72
N GLU A 146 11.45 -0.57 -10.83
CA GLU A 146 10.89 -0.47 -12.19
C GLU A 146 10.10 -1.72 -12.58
N ASP A 147 10.61 -2.91 -12.25
CA ASP A 147 9.92 -4.17 -12.53
C ASP A 147 8.65 -4.32 -11.70
N LEU A 148 8.72 -3.94 -10.42
CA LEU A 148 7.57 -3.95 -9.52
C LEU A 148 6.50 -2.95 -9.98
N ASP A 149 6.88 -1.75 -10.42
CA ASP A 149 5.95 -0.76 -10.97
C ASP A 149 5.25 -1.25 -12.25
N ARG A 150 5.99 -1.96 -13.11
CA ARG A 150 5.41 -2.61 -14.29
C ARG A 150 4.40 -3.67 -13.87
N ARG A 151 4.75 -4.55 -12.93
CA ARG A 151 3.85 -5.61 -12.44
C ARG A 151 2.57 -5.04 -11.82
N VAL A 152 2.70 -3.96 -11.05
CA VAL A 152 1.56 -3.20 -10.51
C VAL A 152 0.70 -2.64 -11.62
N THR A 153 1.31 -2.03 -12.63
CA THR A 153 0.60 -1.41 -13.76
C THR A 153 -0.15 -2.44 -14.62
N GLU A 154 0.44 -3.60 -14.88
CA GLU A 154 -0.22 -4.71 -15.59
C GLU A 154 -1.43 -5.27 -14.81
N SER A 155 -1.36 -5.20 -13.48
CA SER A 155 -2.39 -5.70 -12.58
C SER A 155 -3.46 -4.66 -12.25
N SER A 156 -3.24 -3.39 -12.60
CA SER A 156 -4.20 -2.31 -12.42
C SER A 156 -5.02 -2.11 -13.69
N ASP A 157 -6.34 -2.30 -13.62
CA ASP A 157 -7.20 -2.21 -14.81
C ASP A 157 -7.37 -0.75 -15.31
N GLU A 158 -7.13 0.26 -14.46
CA GLU A 158 -7.38 1.68 -14.78
C GLU A 158 -6.22 2.66 -14.43
N TRP A 159 -5.21 2.24 -13.66
CA TRP A 159 -4.27 3.17 -13.00
C TRP A 159 -2.81 2.77 -13.14
N ALA A 160 -2.06 3.41 -14.05
CA ALA A 160 -0.60 3.27 -14.07
C ALA A 160 0.03 3.63 -12.71
N ALA A 161 1.05 2.87 -12.28
CA ALA A 161 1.71 3.06 -10.99
C ALA A 161 2.26 4.49 -10.78
N GLU A 162 2.67 5.15 -11.86
CA GLU A 162 3.14 6.55 -11.86
C GLU A 162 2.06 7.56 -11.44
N ARG A 163 0.78 7.24 -11.61
CA ARG A 163 -0.36 8.11 -11.26
C ARG A 163 -0.80 7.91 -9.82
N MET A 164 -0.30 6.89 -9.14
CA MET A 164 -0.56 6.63 -7.73
C MET A 164 0.27 7.57 -6.87
N GLY A 165 -0.24 7.91 -5.68
CA GLY A 165 0.57 8.63 -4.71
C GLY A 165 1.79 7.79 -4.30
N THR A 166 2.85 8.48 -3.86
CA THR A 166 4.13 7.85 -3.53
C THR A 166 3.99 6.79 -2.44
N LEU A 167 3.07 6.98 -1.48
CA LEU A 167 2.83 5.98 -0.44
C LEU A 167 2.11 4.75 -0.98
N GLU A 168 1.05 4.91 -1.78
CA GLU A 168 0.34 3.78 -2.39
C GLU A 168 1.27 2.94 -3.25
N ARG A 169 2.07 3.60 -4.11
CA ARG A 169 3.04 2.92 -4.98
C ARG A 169 4.05 2.13 -4.15
N ASN A 170 4.63 2.70 -3.11
CA ASN A 170 5.62 1.99 -2.29
C ASN A 170 5.01 0.85 -1.47
N ILE A 171 3.77 0.98 -1.00
CA ILE A 171 3.05 -0.11 -0.34
C ILE A 171 2.81 -1.27 -1.31
N LEU A 172 2.40 -0.96 -2.54
CA LEU A 172 2.23 -1.97 -3.59
C LEU A 172 3.56 -2.65 -3.94
N ARG A 173 4.64 -1.89 -4.13
CA ARG A 173 5.97 -2.46 -4.39
C ARG A 173 6.39 -3.45 -3.31
N ILE A 174 6.23 -3.09 -2.02
CA ILE A 174 6.51 -4.00 -0.90
C ILE A 174 5.63 -5.27 -1.00
N GLY A 175 4.32 -5.09 -1.18
CA GLY A 175 3.37 -6.21 -1.24
C GLY A 175 3.67 -7.16 -2.41
N VAL A 176 3.93 -6.63 -3.60
CA VAL A 176 4.28 -7.42 -4.79
C VAL A 176 5.59 -8.17 -4.59
N TYR A 177 6.62 -7.49 -4.08
CA TYR A 177 7.90 -8.12 -3.79
C TYR A 177 7.75 -9.31 -2.83
N GLU A 178 7.01 -9.15 -1.73
CA GLU A 178 6.79 -10.24 -0.77
C GLU A 178 5.98 -11.41 -1.35
N LEU A 179 5.06 -11.15 -2.28
CA LEU A 179 4.30 -12.18 -2.99
C LEU A 179 5.20 -12.99 -3.95
N GLU A 180 6.00 -12.31 -4.77
CA GLU A 180 6.88 -12.94 -5.76
C GLU A 180 8.00 -13.76 -5.10
N GLU A 181 8.62 -13.20 -4.06
CA GLU A 181 9.69 -13.86 -3.32
C GLU A 181 9.17 -14.88 -2.30
N ARG A 182 7.85 -14.97 -2.12
CA ARG A 182 7.17 -15.87 -1.18
C ARG A 182 7.75 -15.80 0.24
N THR A 183 8.15 -14.59 0.67
CA THR A 183 8.79 -14.38 1.98
C THR A 183 7.82 -14.58 3.15
N VAL A 184 6.52 -14.42 2.89
CA VAL A 184 5.40 -14.68 3.79
C VAL A 184 4.22 -15.27 3.01
N PRO A 185 3.25 -15.92 3.68
CA PRO A 185 2.03 -16.38 3.02
C PRO A 185 1.30 -15.23 2.30
N PRO A 186 0.70 -15.45 1.12
CA PRO A 186 0.05 -14.39 0.34
C PRO A 186 -0.98 -13.59 1.12
N GLU A 187 -1.80 -14.26 1.94
CA GLU A 187 -2.80 -13.62 2.79
C GLU A 187 -2.18 -12.63 3.79
N VAL A 188 -1.00 -12.96 4.32
CA VAL A 188 -0.27 -12.11 5.27
C VAL A 188 0.32 -10.89 4.54
N ALA A 189 0.96 -11.09 3.38
CA ALA A 189 1.49 -9.98 2.57
C ALA A 189 0.38 -8.97 2.21
N ILE A 190 -0.75 -9.48 1.71
CA ILE A 190 -1.91 -8.65 1.34
C ILE A 190 -2.45 -7.92 2.57
N ASN A 191 -2.68 -8.61 3.68
CA ASN A 191 -3.24 -8.00 4.88
C ASN A 191 -2.32 -6.91 5.45
N GLU A 192 -1.00 -7.14 5.53
CA GLU A 192 -0.06 -6.14 6.03
C GLU A 192 0.01 -4.91 5.10
N ALA A 193 0.01 -5.11 3.78
CA ALA A 193 -0.04 -4.00 2.82
C ALA A 193 -1.33 -3.17 2.96
N VAL A 194 -2.49 -3.82 3.12
CA VAL A 194 -3.77 -3.15 3.35
C VAL A 194 -3.77 -2.36 4.65
N VAL A 195 -3.18 -2.91 5.72
CA VAL A 195 -3.05 -2.20 7.01
C VAL A 195 -2.15 -0.96 6.88
N LEU A 196 -1.05 -1.05 6.14
CA LEU A 196 -0.20 0.12 5.84
C LEU A 196 -0.96 1.19 5.05
N ALA A 197 -1.72 0.78 4.03
CA ALA A 197 -2.50 1.69 3.20
C ALA A 197 -3.57 2.44 4.01
N LYS A 198 -4.31 1.74 4.87
CA LYS A 198 -5.28 2.37 5.78
C LYS A 198 -4.64 3.38 6.72
N ARG A 199 -3.41 3.09 7.17
CA ARG A 199 -2.74 3.91 8.19
C ARG A 199 -2.06 5.16 7.61
N TYR A 200 -1.52 5.07 6.41
CA TYR A 200 -0.65 6.11 5.85
C TYR A 200 -1.16 6.76 4.57
N ALA A 201 -2.12 6.14 3.89
CA ALA A 201 -2.75 6.69 2.70
C ALA A 201 -4.23 7.00 2.97
N SER A 202 -5.16 6.28 2.34
CA SER A 202 -6.60 6.48 2.46
C SER A 202 -7.35 5.14 2.46
N ASP A 203 -8.63 5.17 2.82
CA ASP A 203 -9.49 3.98 2.71
C ASP A 203 -9.64 3.51 1.25
N ASP A 204 -9.66 4.44 0.29
CA ASP A 204 -9.72 4.13 -1.14
C ASP A 204 -8.42 3.46 -1.60
N ALA A 205 -7.26 3.96 -1.14
CA ALA A 205 -5.98 3.31 -1.35
C ALA A 205 -5.94 1.88 -0.79
N ALA A 206 -6.52 1.64 0.39
CA ALA A 206 -6.58 0.31 0.97
C ALA A 206 -7.40 -0.67 0.12
N ARG A 207 -8.51 -0.22 -0.48
CA ARG A 207 -9.31 -1.03 -1.41
C ARG A 207 -8.55 -1.32 -2.70
N LEU A 208 -7.87 -0.31 -3.24
CA LEU A 208 -7.01 -0.44 -4.43
C LEU A 208 -5.90 -1.47 -4.19
N VAL A 209 -5.16 -1.34 -3.08
CA VAL A 209 -4.07 -2.26 -2.69
C VAL A 209 -4.58 -3.68 -2.59
N ASN A 210 -5.70 -3.89 -1.91
CA ASN A 210 -6.31 -5.22 -1.78
C ASN A 210 -6.69 -5.83 -3.15
N GLY A 211 -7.26 -5.01 -4.04
CA GLY A 211 -7.65 -5.44 -5.38
C GLY A 211 -6.46 -5.88 -6.23
N ILE A 212 -5.43 -5.03 -6.31
CA ILE A 212 -4.22 -5.28 -7.13
C ILE A 212 -3.44 -6.49 -6.60
N LEU A 213 -3.11 -6.51 -5.31
CA LEU A 213 -2.33 -7.61 -4.73
C LEU A 213 -3.11 -8.93 -4.76
N GLY A 214 -4.44 -8.88 -4.60
CA GLY A 214 -5.29 -10.07 -4.75
C GLY A 214 -5.29 -10.63 -6.17
N LYS A 215 -5.21 -9.79 -7.20
CA LYS A 215 -5.06 -10.23 -8.60
C LYS A 215 -3.69 -10.89 -8.82
N ILE A 216 -2.62 -10.23 -8.40
CA ILE A 216 -1.24 -10.74 -8.52
C ILE A 216 -1.10 -12.09 -7.80
N ALA A 217 -1.57 -12.19 -6.56
CA ALA A 217 -1.47 -13.44 -5.80
C ALA A 217 -2.17 -14.64 -6.47
N ARG A 218 -3.27 -14.41 -7.21
CA ARG A 218 -3.93 -15.46 -7.99
C ARG A 218 -3.12 -15.88 -9.20
N GLU A 219 -2.45 -14.94 -9.85
CA GLU A 219 -1.55 -15.22 -10.99
C GLU A 219 -0.32 -16.01 -10.53
N GLU A 220 0.30 -15.62 -9.41
CA GLU A 220 1.45 -16.34 -8.82
C GLU A 220 1.10 -17.75 -8.30
N ALA A 221 -0.17 -18.00 -7.98
CA ALA A 221 -0.65 -19.34 -7.62
C ALA A 221 -0.96 -20.22 -8.84
N ALA A 222 -1.15 -19.62 -10.01
CA ALA A 222 -1.44 -20.31 -11.26
C ALA A 222 -0.19 -20.58 -12.12
N ALA A 223 0.93 -19.91 -11.81
CA ALA A 223 2.25 -20.08 -12.43
C ALA A 223 3.05 -21.22 -11.77
#